data_AF-A0A1F8YLY6-F1
#
_entry.id   AF-A0A1F8YLY6-F1
#
_cell.length_a   1.000
_cell.length_b   1.000
_cell.length_c   1.000
_cell.angle_alpha   90.00
_cell.angle_beta   90.00
_cell.angle_gamma   90.00
#
_symmetry.space_group_name_H-M   'P 1'
#
loop_
_entity.id
_entity.type
_entity.pdbx_description
1 polymer ?
#
loop_
_entity_poly.entity_id
_entity_poly.type
_entity_poly.pdbx_seq_one_letter_code
_entity_poly.pdbx_strand_id
1 'polypeptide(L)'
;MASLTLRIPVKTLDGKELLPAGTRITDSVLSRLAASGAGQRFPEMPLLEYGTLRRDLHTFTRQSAYRVIFNDSERLNAVLSVMERTLLPVPVLEALRYYRRNDSYTYRHILMVFSLSCLLARDLGHDRRDILKEAAAGPLHDIGKISVPLKVLRKTTPLTRSERTLLEHHPISGHVLLCYYLTDPKRFATKVARDHHERRDGSGYPRGIRLNDRLLEIVAVCDVYDALISPRPYRRVSFDNRTAIEEITRMAERVEIDWEIVTALVSHNRKHRPPRQECKVSLEKRGKPPEGNLYGIVLEDDPLPLPG
;
A
#
# COMPACT_ATOMS: atom_id res chain seq x y z
N MET A 1 8.51 12.38 18.84
CA MET A 1 8.26 11.91 17.45
C MET A 1 9.34 12.50 16.57
N ALA A 2 10.09 11.69 15.82
CA ALA A 2 11.01 12.21 14.82
C ALA A 2 10.23 13.11 13.85
N SER A 3 10.64 14.37 13.68
CA SER A 3 9.90 15.27 12.78
C SER A 3 10.23 14.92 11.35
N LEU A 4 9.21 14.55 10.58
CA LEU A 4 9.35 14.33 9.15
C LEU A 4 9.50 15.68 8.43
N THR A 5 10.44 15.76 7.50
CA THR A 5 10.64 16.94 6.64
C THR A 5 10.48 16.51 5.19
N LEU A 6 9.71 17.28 4.43
CA LEU A 6 9.52 17.03 2.99
C LEU A 6 10.83 17.20 2.25
N ARG A 7 11.25 16.18 1.50
CA ARG A 7 12.45 16.26 0.65
C ARG A 7 12.14 16.90 -0.70
N ILE A 8 10.91 16.72 -1.17
CA ILE A 8 10.39 17.29 -2.42
C ILE A 8 9.04 17.97 -2.13
N PRO A 9 8.62 18.97 -2.93
CA PRO A 9 7.31 19.57 -2.77
C PRO A 9 6.21 18.52 -2.99
N VAL A 10 5.15 18.59 -2.20
CA VAL A 10 3.95 17.77 -2.41
C VAL A 10 2.97 18.57 -3.26
N LYS A 11 2.60 18.02 -4.40
CA LYS A 11 1.66 18.62 -5.35
C LYS A 11 0.48 17.69 -5.59
N THR A 12 -0.69 18.26 -5.83
CA THR A 12 -1.86 17.54 -6.34
C THR A 12 -1.61 17.02 -7.76
N LEU A 13 -2.49 16.15 -8.25
CA LEU A 13 -2.36 15.56 -9.58
C LEU A 13 -2.37 16.61 -10.71
N ASP A 14 -3.13 17.70 -10.54
CA ASP A 14 -3.21 18.86 -11.46
C ASP A 14 -2.07 19.87 -11.26
N GLY A 15 -1.10 19.59 -10.38
CA GLY A 15 0.13 20.37 -10.23
C GLY A 15 0.07 21.50 -9.19
N LYS A 16 -1.05 21.69 -8.48
CA LYS A 16 -1.13 22.64 -7.37
C LYS A 16 -0.23 22.18 -6.23
N GLU A 17 0.71 23.03 -5.85
CA GLU A 17 1.58 22.78 -4.71
C GLU A 17 0.80 22.93 -3.40
N LEU A 18 0.87 21.90 -2.55
CA LEU A 18 0.25 21.88 -1.23
C LEU A 18 1.23 22.32 -0.15
N LEU A 19 2.46 21.78 -0.21
CA LEU A 19 3.53 22.11 0.72
C LEU A 19 4.88 22.09 -0.03
N PRO A 20 5.76 23.09 0.17
CA PRO A 20 7.07 23.13 -0.46
C PRO A 20 8.04 22.13 0.18
N ALA A 21 9.12 21.81 -0.55
CA ALA A 21 10.26 21.08 0.03
C ALA A 21 10.83 21.81 1.25
N GLY A 22 11.39 21.06 2.20
CA GLY A 22 11.90 21.59 3.47
C GLY A 22 10.81 21.83 4.53
N THR A 23 9.52 21.67 4.20
CA THR A 23 8.45 21.79 5.19
C THR A 23 8.57 20.69 6.25
N ARG A 24 8.69 21.09 7.51
CA ARG A 24 8.58 20.19 8.66
C ARG A 24 7.10 19.85 8.91
N ILE A 25 6.76 18.58 8.82
CA ILE A 25 5.41 18.08 9.04
C ILE A 25 5.11 18.10 10.54
N THR A 26 4.15 18.94 10.93
CA THR A 26 3.64 19.11 12.30
C THR A 26 2.12 19.10 12.28
N ASP A 27 1.50 18.82 13.43
CA ASP A 27 0.03 18.85 13.55
C ASP A 27 -0.55 20.21 13.12
N SER A 28 0.11 21.32 13.48
CA SER A 28 -0.30 22.67 13.07
C SER A 28 -0.29 22.87 11.55
N VAL A 29 0.74 22.36 10.86
CA VAL A 29 0.84 22.41 9.39
C VAL A 29 -0.28 21.58 8.76
N LEU A 30 -0.50 20.36 9.24
CA LEU A 30 -1.51 19.45 8.70
C LEU A 30 -2.94 19.96 8.95
N SER A 31 -3.22 20.55 10.12
CA SER A 31 -4.51 21.16 10.42
C SER A 31 -4.81 22.36 9.51
N ARG A 32 -3.83 23.24 9.24
CA ARG A 32 -4.00 24.34 8.27
C ARG A 32 -4.25 23.82 6.86
N LEU A 33 -3.53 22.77 6.45
CA LEU A 33 -3.71 22.14 5.15
C LEU A 33 -5.10 21.50 5.00
N ALA A 34 -5.57 20.80 6.03
CA ALA A 34 -6.90 20.21 6.05
C ALA A 34 -8.00 21.28 5.95
N ALA A 35 -7.84 22.41 6.65
CA ALA A 35 -8.76 23.54 6.57
C ALA A 35 -8.78 24.18 5.16
N SER A 36 -7.64 24.28 4.48
CA SER A 36 -7.59 24.80 3.11
C SER A 36 -8.22 23.84 2.08
N GLY A 37 -8.15 22.53 2.34
CA GLY A 37 -8.89 21.50 1.61
C GLY A 37 -10.40 21.62 1.82
N ALA A 38 -10.85 21.83 3.07
CA ALA A 38 -12.27 21.98 3.42
C ALA A 38 -12.94 23.14 2.67
N GLY A 39 -12.22 24.23 2.43
CA GLY A 39 -12.69 25.35 1.62
C GLY A 39 -12.99 25.02 0.15
N GLN A 40 -12.49 23.90 -0.38
CA GLN A 40 -12.67 23.51 -1.78
C GLN A 40 -13.83 22.53 -2.02
N ARG A 41 -14.36 21.89 -0.96
CA ARG A 41 -15.48 20.93 -1.02
C ARG A 41 -15.33 19.90 -2.15
N PHE A 42 -14.55 18.85 -1.91
CA PHE A 42 -14.41 17.77 -2.90
C PHE A 42 -15.67 16.89 -2.92
N PRO A 43 -16.34 16.72 -4.08
CA PRO A 43 -17.45 15.78 -4.18
C PRO A 43 -16.95 14.35 -3.94
N GLU A 44 -17.75 13.54 -3.25
CA GLU A 44 -17.45 12.13 -3.01
C GLU A 44 -18.28 11.24 -3.94
N MET A 45 -17.70 10.12 -4.36
CA MET A 45 -18.39 9.10 -5.15
C MET A 45 -18.10 7.69 -4.62
N PRO A 46 -19.02 6.73 -4.80
CA PRO A 46 -18.75 5.33 -4.49
C PRO A 46 -17.59 4.79 -5.34
N LEU A 47 -16.61 4.18 -4.68
CA LEU A 47 -15.39 3.66 -5.32
C LEU A 47 -15.72 2.71 -6.48
N LEU A 48 -16.63 1.74 -6.26
CA LEU A 48 -16.93 0.73 -7.27
C LEU A 48 -17.85 1.22 -8.40
N GLU A 49 -18.42 2.41 -8.27
CA GLU A 49 -19.19 3.07 -9.35
C GLU A 49 -18.30 3.94 -10.23
N TYR A 50 -17.07 4.23 -9.80
CA TYR A 50 -16.16 5.08 -10.57
C TYR A 50 -15.47 4.32 -11.71
N GLY A 51 -15.86 4.64 -12.94
CA GLY A 51 -15.24 4.11 -14.15
C GLY A 51 -15.37 2.59 -14.26
N THR A 52 -14.23 1.88 -14.23
CA THR A 52 -14.18 0.42 -14.47
C THR A 52 -13.71 -0.36 -13.26
N LEU A 53 -13.59 0.29 -12.10
CA LEU A 53 -12.97 -0.26 -10.89
C LEU A 53 -13.56 -1.62 -10.47
N ARG A 54 -14.89 -1.75 -10.45
CA ARG A 54 -15.56 -3.02 -10.14
C ARG A 54 -15.14 -4.14 -11.08
N ARG A 55 -15.16 -3.88 -12.40
CA ARG A 55 -14.78 -4.87 -13.42
C ARG A 55 -13.30 -5.23 -13.33
N ASP A 56 -12.45 -4.24 -13.12
CA ASP A 56 -10.99 -4.43 -13.04
C ASP A 56 -10.67 -5.27 -11.79
N LEU A 57 -11.34 -5.03 -10.66
CA LEU A 57 -11.21 -5.84 -9.45
C LEU A 57 -11.66 -7.30 -9.65
N HIS A 58 -12.81 -7.53 -10.29
CA HIS A 58 -13.25 -8.88 -10.67
C HIS A 58 -12.23 -9.59 -11.58
N THR A 59 -11.53 -8.84 -12.42
CA THR A 59 -10.50 -9.38 -13.31
C THR A 59 -9.24 -9.76 -12.52
N PHE A 60 -8.77 -8.87 -11.65
CA PHE A 60 -7.55 -9.08 -10.87
C PHE A 60 -7.69 -10.23 -9.86
N THR A 61 -8.81 -10.32 -9.17
CA THR A 61 -9.08 -11.41 -8.19
C THR A 61 -9.14 -12.80 -8.84
N ARG A 62 -9.37 -12.89 -10.16
CA ARG A 62 -9.37 -14.14 -10.94
C ARG A 62 -8.00 -14.53 -11.49
N GLN A 63 -6.99 -13.67 -11.41
CA GLN A 63 -5.64 -14.02 -11.84
C GLN A 63 -5.07 -15.15 -10.99
N SER A 64 -4.15 -15.93 -11.56
CA SER A 64 -3.60 -17.15 -10.93
C SER A 64 -3.03 -16.90 -9.53
N ALA A 65 -2.38 -15.76 -9.32
CA ALA A 65 -1.79 -15.35 -8.05
C ALA A 65 -2.83 -15.19 -6.91
N TYR A 66 -4.06 -14.80 -7.26
CA TYR A 66 -5.14 -14.49 -6.29
C TYR A 66 -6.21 -15.56 -6.22
N ARG A 67 -6.25 -16.45 -7.22
CA ARG A 67 -7.30 -17.45 -7.38
C ARG A 67 -7.46 -18.35 -6.15
N VAL A 68 -6.38 -18.71 -5.46
CA VAL A 68 -6.47 -19.53 -4.25
C VAL A 68 -7.24 -18.82 -3.13
N ILE A 69 -7.12 -17.50 -3.03
CA ILE A 69 -7.75 -16.68 -2.00
C ILE A 69 -9.20 -16.33 -2.40
N PHE A 70 -9.42 -15.94 -3.65
CA PHE A 70 -10.69 -15.35 -4.12
C PHE A 70 -11.51 -16.21 -5.10
N ASN A 71 -11.22 -17.51 -5.28
CA ASN A 71 -12.06 -18.40 -6.10
C ASN A 71 -13.46 -18.65 -5.51
N ASP A 72 -13.72 -18.21 -4.29
CA ASP A 72 -14.95 -18.40 -3.54
C ASP A 72 -15.81 -17.13 -3.63
N SER A 73 -16.95 -17.25 -4.31
CA SER A 73 -17.84 -16.15 -4.61
C SER A 73 -18.37 -15.45 -3.36
N GLU A 74 -18.61 -16.19 -2.27
CA GLU A 74 -19.13 -15.60 -1.02
C GLU A 74 -18.12 -14.61 -0.43
N ARG A 75 -16.85 -15.01 -0.43
CA ARG A 75 -15.70 -14.22 0.07
C ARG A 75 -15.45 -12.99 -0.78
N LEU A 76 -15.47 -13.14 -2.10
CA LEU A 76 -15.33 -12.02 -3.02
C LEU A 76 -16.49 -11.04 -2.85
N ASN A 77 -17.73 -11.54 -2.73
CA ASN A 77 -18.90 -10.69 -2.48
C ASN A 77 -18.80 -9.97 -1.13
N ALA A 78 -18.28 -10.61 -0.09
CA ALA A 78 -18.05 -9.94 1.19
C ALA A 78 -17.05 -8.78 1.06
N VAL A 79 -15.92 -8.99 0.37
CA VAL A 79 -14.95 -7.91 0.11
C VAL A 79 -15.58 -6.81 -0.74
N LEU A 80 -16.30 -7.16 -1.80
CA LEU A 80 -16.99 -6.19 -2.66
C LEU A 80 -18.01 -5.36 -1.88
N SER A 81 -18.79 -5.97 -0.99
CA SER A 81 -19.80 -5.26 -0.19
C SER A 81 -19.20 -4.18 0.72
N VAL A 82 -17.94 -4.36 1.16
CA VAL A 82 -17.19 -3.35 1.91
C VAL A 82 -16.74 -2.23 0.98
N MET A 83 -16.18 -2.60 -0.18
CA MET A 83 -15.70 -1.64 -1.18
C MET A 83 -16.83 -0.81 -1.80
N GLU A 84 -18.04 -1.36 -1.94
CA GLU A 84 -19.24 -0.66 -2.42
C GLU A 84 -19.64 0.50 -1.52
N ARG A 85 -19.44 0.36 -0.21
CA ARG A 85 -19.79 1.37 0.79
C ARG A 85 -18.69 2.42 0.97
N THR A 86 -17.59 2.30 0.22
CA THR A 86 -16.45 3.22 0.30
C THR A 86 -16.71 4.43 -0.60
N LEU A 87 -16.92 5.59 0.03
CA LEU A 87 -16.96 6.89 -0.64
C LEU A 87 -15.57 7.51 -0.61
N LEU A 88 -15.13 8.06 -1.74
CA LEU A 88 -13.85 8.77 -1.85
C LEU A 88 -14.03 10.11 -2.55
N PRO A 89 -13.26 11.14 -2.17
CA PRO A 89 -13.19 12.39 -2.93
C PRO A 89 -12.81 12.13 -4.39
N VAL A 90 -13.47 12.83 -5.32
CA VAL A 90 -13.18 12.70 -6.76
C VAL A 90 -11.68 12.85 -7.10
N PRO A 91 -10.90 13.78 -6.54
CA PRO A 91 -9.46 13.86 -6.82
C PRO A 91 -8.67 12.59 -6.46
N VAL A 92 -9.11 11.87 -5.45
CA VAL A 92 -8.53 10.58 -5.05
C VAL A 92 -8.87 9.49 -6.09
N LEU A 93 -10.11 9.47 -6.58
CA LEU A 93 -10.52 8.57 -7.66
C LEU A 93 -9.80 8.89 -8.98
N GLU A 94 -9.52 10.17 -9.24
CA GLU A 94 -8.73 10.61 -10.37
C GLU A 94 -7.27 10.16 -10.28
N ALA A 95 -6.68 10.11 -9.08
CA ALA A 95 -5.38 9.49 -8.86
C ALA A 95 -5.38 8.00 -9.29
N LEU A 96 -6.41 7.25 -8.90
CA LEU A 96 -6.56 5.85 -9.32
C LEU A 96 -6.69 5.74 -10.85
N ARG A 97 -7.46 6.63 -11.49
CA ARG A 97 -7.57 6.70 -12.96
C ARG A 97 -6.25 7.03 -13.62
N TYR A 98 -5.45 7.92 -13.02
CA TYR A 98 -4.12 8.27 -13.48
C TYR A 98 -3.19 7.06 -13.45
N TYR A 99 -3.13 6.33 -12.34
CA TYR A 99 -2.34 5.10 -12.26
C TYR A 99 -2.82 4.06 -13.27
N ARG A 100 -4.14 3.84 -13.37
CA ARG A 100 -4.69 2.89 -14.35
C ARG A 100 -4.18 3.15 -15.78
N ARG A 101 -3.99 4.41 -16.16
CA ARG A 101 -3.50 4.82 -17.49
C ARG A 101 -1.98 4.79 -17.62
N ASN A 102 -1.25 5.18 -16.57
CA ASN A 102 0.18 5.49 -16.67
C ASN A 102 1.09 4.50 -15.93
N ASP A 103 0.57 3.85 -14.89
CA ASP A 103 1.24 2.88 -14.03
C ASP A 103 0.21 1.82 -13.54
N SER A 104 -0.12 0.91 -14.46
CA SER A 104 -1.11 -0.16 -14.21
C SER A 104 -0.69 -1.09 -13.07
N TYR A 105 0.63 -1.15 -12.78
CA TYR A 105 1.16 -1.90 -11.65
C TYR A 105 0.66 -1.31 -10.33
N THR A 106 0.90 -0.02 -10.08
CA THR A 106 0.45 0.64 -8.84
C THR A 106 -1.07 0.61 -8.73
N TYR A 107 -1.80 0.79 -9.84
CA TYR A 107 -3.26 0.68 -9.85
C TYR A 107 -3.76 -0.68 -9.37
N ARG A 108 -3.26 -1.78 -9.97
CA ARG A 108 -3.64 -3.15 -9.58
C ARG A 108 -3.26 -3.43 -8.13
N HIS A 109 -2.04 -3.07 -7.75
CA HIS A 109 -1.50 -3.28 -6.41
C HIS A 109 -2.39 -2.63 -5.35
N ILE A 110 -2.76 -1.36 -5.54
CA ILE A 110 -3.68 -0.65 -4.66
C ILE A 110 -4.99 -1.41 -4.42
N LEU A 111 -5.64 -1.89 -5.49
CA LEU A 111 -6.92 -2.60 -5.37
C LEU A 111 -6.78 -3.97 -4.70
N MET A 112 -5.69 -4.68 -4.99
CA MET A 112 -5.46 -6.01 -4.42
C MET A 112 -5.05 -5.94 -2.96
N VAL A 113 -4.20 -4.98 -2.56
CA VAL A 113 -3.88 -4.72 -1.15
C VAL A 113 -5.14 -4.37 -0.37
N PHE A 114 -6.04 -3.55 -0.94
CA PHE A 114 -7.33 -3.27 -0.31
C PHE A 114 -8.17 -4.55 -0.13
N SER A 115 -8.29 -5.35 -1.19
CA SER A 115 -9.09 -6.57 -1.16
C SER A 115 -8.59 -7.59 -0.13
N LEU A 116 -7.26 -7.77 -0.07
CA LEU A 116 -6.60 -8.63 0.90
C LEU A 116 -6.76 -8.09 2.32
N SER A 117 -6.61 -6.78 2.53
CA SER A 117 -6.75 -6.15 3.85
C SER A 117 -8.18 -6.29 4.38
N CYS A 118 -9.20 -6.08 3.54
CA CYS A 118 -10.60 -6.32 3.90
C CYS A 118 -10.84 -7.78 4.33
N LEU A 119 -10.27 -8.72 3.58
CA LEU A 119 -10.41 -10.14 3.89
C LEU A 119 -9.77 -10.49 5.23
N LEU A 120 -8.50 -10.11 5.44
CA LEU A 120 -7.76 -10.43 6.67
C LEU A 120 -8.34 -9.73 7.89
N ALA A 121 -8.76 -8.47 7.76
CA ALA A 121 -9.40 -7.76 8.86
C ALA A 121 -10.68 -8.48 9.31
N ARG A 122 -11.51 -8.94 8.37
CA ARG A 122 -12.73 -9.70 8.70
C ARG A 122 -12.41 -11.02 9.42
N ASP A 123 -11.41 -11.77 8.92
CA ASP A 123 -11.01 -13.06 9.51
C ASP A 123 -10.44 -12.92 10.93
N LEU A 124 -9.68 -11.85 11.18
CA LEU A 124 -9.08 -11.55 12.48
C LEU A 124 -10.06 -10.96 13.50
N GLY A 125 -11.37 -11.07 13.26
CA GLY A 125 -12.42 -10.71 14.22
C GLY A 125 -12.67 -9.22 14.33
N HIS A 126 -12.26 -8.43 13.33
CA HIS A 126 -12.59 -7.02 13.28
C HIS A 126 -14.02 -6.80 12.77
N ASP A 127 -15.01 -7.21 13.56
CA ASP A 127 -16.41 -7.32 13.15
C ASP A 127 -17.21 -6.01 13.29
N ARG A 128 -16.54 -4.85 13.18
CA ARG A 128 -17.16 -3.53 13.43
C ARG A 128 -17.08 -2.63 12.20
N ARG A 129 -18.18 -1.93 11.93
CA ARG A 129 -18.32 -0.91 10.87
C ARG A 129 -17.17 0.10 10.83
N ASP A 130 -16.55 0.36 11.98
CA ASP A 130 -15.42 1.28 12.12
C ASP A 130 -14.14 0.69 11.50
N ILE A 131 -13.89 -0.61 11.65
CA ILE A 131 -12.73 -1.28 11.04
C ILE A 131 -12.92 -1.45 9.53
N LEU A 132 -14.15 -1.64 9.05
CA LEU A 132 -14.44 -1.65 7.61
C LEU A 132 -14.33 -0.24 6.98
N LYS A 133 -14.68 0.81 7.73
CA LYS A 133 -14.43 2.22 7.35
C LYS A 133 -12.94 2.59 7.38
N GLU A 134 -12.14 1.94 8.22
CA GLU A 134 -10.69 2.14 8.30
C GLU A 134 -9.93 1.25 7.31
N ALA A 135 -10.39 0.02 7.06
CA ALA A 135 -9.92 -0.82 5.96
C ALA A 135 -10.16 -0.15 4.59
N ALA A 136 -11.14 0.76 4.49
CA ALA A 136 -11.33 1.66 3.34
C ALA A 136 -10.15 2.62 3.06
N ALA A 137 -9.12 2.63 3.91
CA ALA A 137 -7.81 3.22 3.60
C ALA A 137 -6.99 2.41 2.58
N GLY A 138 -7.32 1.13 2.33
CA GLY A 138 -6.63 0.23 1.40
C GLY A 138 -6.36 0.78 -0.01
N PRO A 139 -7.28 1.54 -0.65
CA PRO A 139 -7.01 2.19 -1.94
C PRO A 139 -5.95 3.30 -1.90
N LEU A 140 -5.55 3.75 -0.72
CA LEU A 140 -4.93 5.07 -0.54
C LEU A 140 -3.50 5.01 -0.02
N HIS A 141 -3.03 3.83 0.43
CA HIS A 141 -1.69 3.69 1.00
C HIS A 141 -0.60 4.25 0.07
N ASP A 142 -0.77 4.03 -1.23
CA ASP A 142 0.20 4.37 -2.27
C ASP A 142 -0.12 5.67 -3.05
N ILE A 143 -1.15 6.45 -2.67
CA ILE A 143 -1.56 7.66 -3.40
C ILE A 143 -0.43 8.70 -3.54
N GLY A 144 0.52 8.68 -2.60
CA GLY A 144 1.68 9.55 -2.64
C GLY A 144 2.64 9.27 -3.79
N LYS A 145 2.50 8.15 -4.50
CA LYS A 145 3.29 7.86 -5.71
C LYS A 145 3.01 8.87 -6.84
N ILE A 146 1.96 9.70 -6.75
CA ILE A 146 1.78 10.85 -7.66
C ILE A 146 3.00 11.78 -7.62
N SER A 147 3.69 11.89 -6.47
CA SER A 147 4.91 12.69 -6.34
C SER A 147 6.16 12.00 -6.92
N VAL A 148 6.07 10.75 -7.36
CA VAL A 148 7.20 9.98 -7.88
C VAL A 148 7.16 10.00 -9.42
N PRO A 149 8.25 10.40 -10.10
CA PRO A 149 8.28 10.41 -11.56
C PRO A 149 7.99 9.03 -12.15
N LEU A 150 7.18 8.96 -13.23
CA LEU A 150 6.86 7.70 -13.91
C LEU A 150 8.10 6.92 -14.35
N LYS A 151 9.18 7.61 -14.73
CA LYS A 151 10.47 6.97 -15.09
C LYS A 151 11.08 6.17 -13.95
N VAL A 152 10.83 6.57 -12.69
CA VAL A 152 11.27 5.85 -11.49
C VAL A 152 10.30 4.71 -11.18
N LEU A 153 8.99 4.97 -11.18
CA LEU A 153 7.97 3.94 -10.91
C LEU A 153 8.02 2.77 -11.90
N ARG A 154 8.34 3.04 -13.16
CA ARG A 154 8.38 2.05 -14.25
C ARG A 154 9.78 1.52 -14.54
N LYS A 155 10.77 1.87 -13.72
CA LYS A 155 12.16 1.47 -13.96
C LYS A 155 12.31 -0.05 -13.88
N THR A 156 12.95 -0.63 -14.90
CA THR A 156 13.20 -2.08 -14.99
C THR A 156 14.64 -2.45 -14.65
N THR A 157 15.44 -1.47 -14.23
CA THR A 157 16.81 -1.61 -13.73
C THR A 157 16.85 -1.23 -12.25
N PRO A 158 17.95 -1.51 -11.52
CA PRO A 158 18.06 -1.10 -10.13
C PRO A 158 17.86 0.41 -9.97
N LEU A 159 17.28 0.83 -8.85
CA LEU A 159 17.14 2.24 -8.52
C LEU A 159 18.49 2.81 -8.07
N THR A 160 18.77 4.07 -8.36
CA THR A 160 19.86 4.79 -7.70
C THR A 160 19.45 5.21 -6.28
N ARG A 161 20.39 5.66 -5.44
CA ARG A 161 20.08 6.17 -4.09
C ARG A 161 19.09 7.34 -4.13
N SER A 162 19.26 8.27 -5.07
CA SER A 162 18.35 9.40 -5.23
C SER A 162 16.95 8.95 -5.69
N GLU A 163 16.86 8.01 -6.63
CA GLU A 163 15.57 7.47 -7.06
C GLU A 163 14.86 6.68 -5.96
N ARG A 164 15.61 5.88 -5.19
CA ARG A 164 15.07 5.17 -4.03
C ARG A 164 14.54 6.16 -2.99
N THR A 165 15.28 7.23 -2.73
CA THR A 165 14.85 8.31 -1.83
C THR A 165 13.54 8.95 -2.30
N LEU A 166 13.38 9.20 -3.61
CA LEU A 166 12.14 9.73 -4.17
C LEU A 166 10.98 8.74 -3.99
N LEU A 167 11.22 7.45 -4.23
CA LEU A 167 10.21 6.42 -4.02
C LEU A 167 9.80 6.35 -2.53
N GLU A 168 10.75 6.34 -1.60
CA GLU A 168 10.49 6.26 -0.15
C GLU A 168 9.83 7.54 0.43
N HIS A 169 9.73 8.61 -0.36
CA HIS A 169 8.99 9.81 0.01
C HIS A 169 7.46 9.64 -0.14
N HIS A 170 7.00 8.66 -0.92
CA HIS A 170 5.57 8.48 -1.19
C HIS A 170 4.69 8.35 0.07
N PRO A 171 5.11 7.74 1.20
CA PRO A 171 4.24 7.64 2.37
C PRO A 171 3.94 9.03 2.95
N ILE A 172 4.94 9.90 3.00
CA ILE A 172 4.79 11.27 3.51
C ILE A 172 3.97 12.11 2.52
N SER A 173 4.24 12.01 1.22
CA SER A 173 3.41 12.65 0.18
C SER A 173 1.94 12.22 0.29
N GLY A 174 1.69 10.92 0.46
CA GLY A 174 0.35 10.37 0.60
C GLY A 174 -0.36 10.88 1.86
N HIS A 175 0.37 10.98 2.98
CA HIS A 175 -0.14 11.59 4.21
C HIS A 175 -0.63 13.02 3.99
N VAL A 176 0.20 13.86 3.34
CA VAL A 176 -0.11 15.27 3.04
C VAL A 176 -1.32 15.37 2.10
N LEU A 177 -1.32 14.62 0.99
CA LEU A 177 -2.42 14.60 0.02
C LEU A 177 -3.75 14.20 0.66
N LEU A 178 -3.75 13.15 1.50
CA LEU A 178 -4.97 12.69 2.14
C LEU A 178 -5.44 13.63 3.25
N CYS A 179 -4.55 14.29 4.00
CA CYS A 179 -4.96 15.32 4.96
C CYS A 179 -5.71 16.46 4.25
N TYR A 180 -5.25 16.81 3.04
CA TYR A 180 -5.89 17.83 2.21
C TYR A 180 -7.22 17.36 1.62
N TYR A 181 -7.26 16.20 0.95
CA TYR A 181 -8.48 15.72 0.27
C TYR A 181 -9.57 15.21 1.22
N LEU A 182 -9.19 14.60 2.35
CA LEU A 182 -10.14 14.12 3.36
C LEU A 182 -10.49 15.19 4.39
N THR A 183 -9.82 16.34 4.34
CA THR A 183 -10.07 17.51 5.19
C THR A 183 -9.95 17.24 6.70
N ASP A 184 -9.29 16.14 7.06
CA ASP A 184 -9.10 15.72 8.44
C ASP A 184 -7.80 14.89 8.56
N PRO A 185 -6.77 15.43 9.25
CA PRO A 185 -5.49 14.75 9.38
C PRO A 185 -5.55 13.53 10.30
N LYS A 186 -6.62 13.37 11.08
CA LYS A 186 -6.80 12.24 12.02
C LYS A 186 -7.48 11.04 11.37
N ARG A 187 -7.94 11.14 10.12
CA ARG A 187 -8.52 9.99 9.39
C ARG A 187 -7.50 8.87 9.32
N PHE A 188 -7.92 7.65 9.61
CA PHE A 188 -7.05 6.48 9.57
C PHE A 188 -6.33 6.32 8.21
N ALA A 189 -6.99 6.67 7.11
CA ALA A 189 -6.38 6.65 5.78
C ALA A 189 -5.11 7.51 5.65
N THR A 190 -5.04 8.67 6.31
CA THR A 190 -3.83 9.50 6.29
C THR A 190 -2.70 8.77 7.02
N LYS A 191 -3.00 8.05 8.11
CA LYS A 191 -2.06 7.25 8.89
C LYS A 191 -1.57 6.06 8.09
N VAL A 192 -2.46 5.37 7.36
CA VAL A 192 -2.13 4.25 6.45
C VAL A 192 -1.17 4.69 5.36
N ALA A 193 -1.47 5.78 4.66
CA ALA A 193 -0.55 6.31 3.66
C ALA A 193 0.83 6.58 4.27
N ARG A 194 0.90 7.16 5.47
CA ARG A 194 2.17 7.47 6.13
C ARG A 194 2.94 6.24 6.61
N ASP A 195 2.26 5.29 7.24
CA ASP A 195 2.89 4.31 8.14
C ASP A 195 2.85 2.86 7.61
N HIS A 196 2.31 2.58 6.42
CA HIS A 196 2.20 1.20 5.90
C HIS A 196 3.56 0.51 5.65
N HIS A 197 4.66 1.27 5.57
CA HIS A 197 6.03 0.74 5.52
C HIS A 197 6.71 0.63 6.88
N GLU A 198 6.06 1.04 7.98
CA GLU A 198 6.57 0.83 9.33
C GLU A 198 6.51 -0.68 9.69
N ARG A 199 7.36 -1.10 10.62
CA ARG A 199 7.52 -2.50 11.05
C ARG A 199 7.51 -2.60 12.57
N ARG A 200 7.19 -3.77 13.12
CA ARG A 200 7.05 -3.95 14.58
C ARG A 200 8.36 -3.77 15.33
N ASP A 201 9.47 -4.15 14.71
CA ASP A 201 10.82 -3.98 15.24
C ASP A 201 11.36 -2.53 15.12
N GLY A 202 10.72 -1.69 14.30
CA GLY A 202 11.14 -0.32 14.01
C GLY A 202 12.09 -0.17 12.82
N SER A 203 12.33 -1.24 12.06
CA SER A 203 13.19 -1.22 10.85
C SER A 203 12.55 -0.52 9.64
N GLY A 204 11.26 -0.19 9.75
CA GLY A 204 10.48 0.42 8.68
C GLY A 204 10.74 1.92 8.48
N TYR A 205 9.93 2.52 7.61
CA TYR A 205 10.01 3.93 7.23
C TYR A 205 8.59 4.50 7.01
N PRO A 206 8.39 5.83 6.99
CA PRO A 206 9.37 6.92 6.96
C PRO A 206 9.86 7.40 8.34
N ARG A 207 9.23 6.99 9.44
CA ARG A 207 9.53 7.47 10.80
C ARG A 207 10.48 6.56 11.56
N GLY A 208 10.61 5.28 11.17
CA GLY A 208 11.46 4.32 11.87
C GLY A 208 10.93 4.04 13.27
N ILE A 209 9.61 3.85 13.39
CA ILE A 209 8.95 3.61 14.67
C ILE A 209 8.49 2.16 14.76
N ARG A 210 8.37 1.66 15.99
CA ARG A 210 7.71 0.38 16.23
C ARG A 210 6.22 0.50 15.90
N LEU A 211 5.78 -0.26 14.91
CA LEU A 211 4.38 -0.35 14.54
C LEU A 211 3.63 -1.20 15.57
N ASN A 212 2.62 -0.61 16.20
CA ASN A 212 1.78 -1.26 17.23
C ASN A 212 0.27 -1.20 16.88
N ASP A 213 -0.06 -0.81 15.65
CA ASP A 213 -1.44 -0.66 15.21
C ASP A 213 -1.82 -1.86 14.32
N ARG A 214 -2.80 -2.62 14.79
CA ARG A 214 -3.18 -3.90 14.17
C ARG A 214 -3.61 -3.76 12.72
N LEU A 215 -4.34 -2.70 12.37
CA LEU A 215 -4.83 -2.51 11.01
C LEU A 215 -3.73 -2.08 10.06
N LEU A 216 -2.80 -1.25 10.53
CA LEU A 216 -1.60 -0.92 9.77
C LEU A 216 -0.72 -2.16 9.54
N GLU A 217 -0.58 -3.04 10.54
CA GLU A 217 0.15 -4.31 10.36
C GLU A 217 -0.52 -5.19 9.30
N ILE A 218 -1.86 -5.26 9.27
CA ILE A 218 -2.60 -6.00 8.23
C ILE A 218 -2.28 -5.43 6.85
N VAL A 219 -2.36 -4.10 6.69
CA VAL A 219 -2.04 -3.44 5.41
C VAL A 219 -0.59 -3.69 5.01
N ALA A 220 0.36 -3.60 5.95
CA ALA A 220 1.78 -3.86 5.70
C ALA A 220 2.02 -5.30 5.21
N VAL A 221 1.37 -6.29 5.82
CA VAL A 221 1.46 -7.70 5.38
C VAL A 221 0.83 -7.88 4.00
N CYS A 222 -0.32 -7.27 3.74
CA CYS A 222 -0.97 -7.33 2.42
C CYS A 222 -0.17 -6.63 1.32
N ASP A 223 0.45 -5.49 1.62
CA ASP A 223 1.35 -4.75 0.73
C ASP A 223 2.54 -5.63 0.31
N VAL A 224 3.26 -6.19 1.27
CA VAL A 224 4.39 -7.08 1.02
C VAL A 224 3.95 -8.34 0.27
N TYR A 225 2.83 -8.94 0.66
CA TYR A 225 2.34 -10.14 -0.02
C TYR A 225 2.01 -9.89 -1.49
N ASP A 226 1.16 -8.89 -1.79
CA ASP A 226 0.83 -8.52 -3.17
C ASP A 226 2.10 -8.17 -3.96
N ALA A 227 3.03 -7.46 -3.31
CA ALA A 227 4.32 -7.14 -3.88
C ALA A 227 5.01 -8.37 -4.41
N LEU A 228 5.14 -9.42 -3.59
CA LEU A 228 5.85 -10.66 -3.91
C LEU A 228 5.15 -11.47 -5.01
N ILE A 229 3.85 -11.70 -4.88
CA ILE A 229 3.08 -12.57 -5.79
C ILE A 229 2.70 -11.92 -7.12
N SER A 230 3.05 -10.64 -7.30
CA SER A 230 2.81 -9.91 -8.55
C SER A 230 4.09 -9.61 -9.31
N PRO A 231 4.03 -9.54 -10.65
CA PRO A 231 5.12 -9.01 -11.46
C PRO A 231 5.28 -7.50 -11.18
N ARG A 232 6.52 -7.04 -11.22
CA ARG A 232 6.91 -5.63 -11.03
C ARG A 232 7.88 -5.20 -12.15
N PRO A 233 8.02 -3.90 -12.44
CA PRO A 233 8.95 -3.42 -13.47
C PRO A 233 10.38 -3.96 -13.29
N TYR A 234 10.90 -3.94 -12.06
CA TYR A 234 12.24 -4.44 -11.67
C TYR A 234 12.27 -5.94 -11.34
N ARG A 235 11.14 -6.65 -11.46
CA ARG A 235 11.02 -8.09 -11.25
C ARG A 235 9.88 -8.65 -12.10
N ARG A 236 10.21 -9.01 -13.35
CA ARG A 236 9.21 -9.43 -14.35
C ARG A 236 8.49 -10.72 -13.98
N VAL A 237 9.18 -11.66 -13.35
CA VAL A 237 8.60 -12.92 -12.87
C VAL A 237 8.21 -12.75 -11.40
N SER A 238 6.96 -13.06 -11.06
CA SER A 238 6.52 -13.01 -9.67
C SER A 238 7.16 -14.11 -8.83
N PHE A 239 7.16 -13.96 -7.50
CA PHE A 239 7.40 -15.11 -6.64
C PHE A 239 6.26 -16.11 -6.87
N ASP A 240 6.55 -17.40 -6.81
CA ASP A 240 5.49 -18.37 -6.60
C ASP A 240 4.92 -18.21 -5.19
N ASN A 241 3.69 -18.67 -4.99
CA ASN A 241 2.98 -18.42 -3.74
C ASN A 241 3.68 -19.01 -2.51
N ARG A 242 4.34 -20.16 -2.67
CA ARG A 242 5.06 -20.80 -1.57
C ARG A 242 6.25 -19.93 -1.18
N THR A 243 7.09 -19.52 -2.14
CA THR A 243 8.24 -18.65 -1.85
C THR A 243 7.80 -17.32 -1.24
N ALA A 244 6.70 -16.72 -1.71
CA ALA A 244 6.16 -15.49 -1.12
C ALA A 244 5.76 -15.66 0.36
N ILE A 245 5.08 -16.76 0.70
CA ILE A 245 4.74 -17.09 2.09
C ILE A 245 5.99 -17.37 2.94
N GLU A 246 7.00 -18.04 2.36
CA GLU A 246 8.27 -18.27 3.04
C GLU A 246 8.98 -16.95 3.38
N GLU A 247 8.96 -15.96 2.49
CA GLU A 247 9.52 -14.63 2.77
C GLU A 247 8.73 -13.88 3.87
N ILE A 248 7.40 -13.92 3.83
CA ILE A 248 6.57 -13.32 4.88
C ILE A 248 6.83 -13.99 6.23
N THR A 249 6.95 -15.31 6.27
CA THR A 249 7.28 -16.01 7.52
C THR A 249 8.68 -15.67 8.02
N ARG A 250 9.67 -15.41 7.14
CA ARG A 250 10.98 -14.87 7.56
C ARG A 250 10.86 -13.49 8.21
N MET A 251 10.00 -12.62 7.67
CA MET A 251 9.74 -11.31 8.28
C MET A 251 9.11 -11.45 9.67
N ALA A 252 8.20 -12.42 9.86
CA ALA A 252 7.63 -12.70 11.18
C ALA A 252 8.65 -13.31 12.16
N GLU A 253 9.55 -14.17 11.69
CA GLU A 253 10.69 -14.70 12.47
C GLU A 253 11.60 -13.57 12.97
N ARG A 254 11.78 -12.52 12.17
CA ARG A 254 12.55 -11.31 12.52
C ARG A 254 11.76 -10.27 13.31
N VAL A 255 10.50 -10.55 13.66
CA VAL A 255 9.61 -9.63 14.39
C VAL A 255 9.36 -8.33 13.62
N GLU A 256 9.43 -8.36 12.28
CA GLU A 256 9.07 -7.21 11.44
C GLU A 256 7.55 -7.07 11.30
N ILE A 257 6.84 -8.21 11.34
CA ILE A 257 5.38 -8.34 11.20
C ILE A 257 4.82 -9.40 12.17
N ASP A 258 3.51 -9.42 12.39
CA ASP A 258 2.87 -10.28 13.38
C ASP A 258 2.47 -11.68 12.87
N TRP A 259 2.78 -12.70 13.67
CA TRP A 259 2.50 -14.10 13.37
C TRP A 259 1.03 -14.45 13.21
N GLU A 260 0.12 -13.79 13.94
CA GLU A 260 -1.31 -14.09 13.80
C GLU A 260 -1.82 -13.60 12.43
N ILE A 261 -1.35 -12.45 11.93
CA ILE A 261 -1.69 -11.96 10.57
C ILE A 261 -1.11 -12.89 9.51
N VAL A 262 0.16 -13.29 9.67
CA VAL A 262 0.81 -14.24 8.76
C VAL A 262 0.06 -15.57 8.75
N THR A 263 -0.38 -16.07 9.90
CA THR A 263 -1.13 -17.32 10.01
C THR A 263 -2.49 -17.23 9.32
N ALA A 264 -3.20 -16.10 9.44
CA ALA A 264 -4.44 -15.84 8.70
C ALA A 264 -4.22 -15.82 7.19
N LEU A 265 -3.18 -15.13 6.72
CA LEU A 265 -2.80 -15.11 5.31
C LEU A 265 -2.45 -16.52 4.78
N VAL A 266 -1.71 -17.31 5.57
CA VAL A 266 -1.37 -18.69 5.22
C VAL A 266 -2.63 -19.56 5.16
N SER A 267 -3.57 -19.40 6.10
CA SER A 267 -4.85 -20.11 6.07
C SER A 267 -5.60 -19.84 4.76
N HIS A 268 -5.76 -18.58 4.36
CA HIS A 268 -6.43 -18.23 3.11
C HIS A 268 -5.74 -18.75 1.84
N ASN A 269 -4.44 -19.06 1.93
CA ASN A 269 -3.66 -19.67 0.86
C ASN A 269 -3.68 -21.19 0.83
N ARG A 270 -4.36 -21.86 1.76
CA ARG A 270 -4.52 -23.32 1.77
C ARG A 270 -5.79 -23.73 1.04
N LYS A 271 -5.73 -24.87 0.34
CA LYS A 271 -6.89 -25.45 -0.34
C LYS A 271 -8.08 -25.65 0.60
N HIS A 272 -7.83 -26.17 1.80
CA HIS A 272 -8.86 -26.47 2.80
C HIS A 272 -9.13 -25.34 3.80
N ARG A 273 -8.32 -24.26 3.76
CA ARG A 273 -8.52 -23.04 4.58
C ARG A 273 -8.83 -23.34 6.05
N PRO A 274 -7.92 -24.04 6.75
CA PRO A 274 -8.17 -24.40 8.14
C PRO A 274 -8.41 -23.13 8.98
N PRO A 275 -9.28 -23.19 10.00
CA PRO A 275 -9.39 -22.11 10.98
C PRO A 275 -8.00 -21.68 11.46
N ARG A 276 -7.77 -20.37 11.70
CA ARG A 276 -6.40 -19.89 12.02
C ARG A 276 -5.78 -20.62 13.21
N GLN A 277 -6.59 -21.00 14.19
CA GLN A 277 -6.19 -21.74 15.40
C GLN A 277 -5.64 -23.14 15.07
N GLU A 278 -6.05 -23.72 13.95
CA GLU A 278 -5.63 -25.03 13.46
C GLU A 278 -4.55 -24.92 12.36
N CYS A 279 -4.26 -23.70 11.90
CA CYS A 279 -3.35 -23.45 10.79
C CYS A 279 -1.88 -23.57 11.22
N LYS A 280 -1.29 -24.76 11.06
CA LYS A 280 0.14 -24.99 11.31
C LYS A 280 1.00 -24.39 10.19
N VAL A 281 1.64 -23.24 10.41
CA VAL A 281 2.55 -22.62 9.43
C VAL A 281 3.87 -23.39 9.35
N SER A 282 4.33 -23.73 8.14
CA SER A 282 5.63 -24.39 7.96
C SER A 282 6.77 -23.38 8.10
N LEU A 283 7.81 -23.75 8.84
CA LEU A 283 9.05 -22.97 8.94
C LEU A 283 10.12 -23.42 7.93
N GLU A 284 9.86 -24.53 7.23
CA GLU A 284 10.77 -25.02 6.19
C GLU A 284 10.85 -24.04 5.02
N LYS A 285 12.07 -23.72 4.58
CA LYS A 285 12.32 -22.80 3.48
C LYS A 285 12.96 -23.54 2.31
N ARG A 286 12.27 -23.59 1.18
CA ARG A 286 12.72 -24.26 -0.07
C ARG A 286 12.54 -23.40 -1.31
N GLY A 287 11.78 -22.32 -1.19
CA GLY A 287 11.54 -21.35 -2.23
C GLY A 287 12.81 -20.62 -2.64
N LYS A 288 12.85 -20.19 -3.89
CA LYS A 288 13.93 -19.36 -4.44
C LYS A 288 13.31 -18.10 -5.03
N PRO A 289 13.87 -16.91 -4.76
CA PRO A 289 13.48 -15.71 -5.48
C PRO A 289 13.57 -15.94 -7.00
N PRO A 290 12.67 -15.36 -7.79
CA PRO A 290 12.71 -15.50 -9.24
C PRO A 290 13.99 -14.86 -9.80
N GLU A 291 14.51 -15.43 -10.89
CA GLU A 291 15.67 -14.89 -11.59
C GLU A 291 15.42 -13.45 -12.06
N GLY A 292 16.48 -12.65 -12.08
CA GLY A 292 16.39 -11.24 -12.48
C GLY A 292 15.60 -10.35 -11.51
N ASN A 293 15.42 -10.77 -10.26
CA ASN A 293 14.87 -9.92 -9.21
C ASN A 293 15.88 -8.82 -8.84
N LEU A 294 15.57 -7.56 -9.18
CA LEU A 294 16.41 -6.40 -8.86
C LEU A 294 15.92 -5.64 -7.62
N TYR A 295 14.94 -6.18 -6.89
CA TYR A 295 14.46 -5.58 -5.65
C TYR A 295 15.57 -5.51 -4.60
N GLY A 296 15.70 -4.37 -3.93
CA GLY A 296 16.71 -4.14 -2.90
C GLY A 296 18.12 -3.85 -3.43
N ILE A 297 18.36 -4.02 -4.73
CA ILE A 297 19.61 -3.58 -5.37
C ILE A 297 19.52 -2.07 -5.58
N VAL A 298 20.44 -1.33 -4.97
CA VAL A 298 20.53 0.13 -5.08
C VAL A 298 21.89 0.50 -5.64
N LEU A 299 21.91 1.28 -6.71
CA LEU A 299 23.13 1.81 -7.30
C LEU A 299 23.51 3.12 -6.62
N GLU A 300 24.81 3.39 -6.56
CA GLU A 300 25.28 4.74 -6.29
C GLU A 300 24.79 5.70 -7.38
N ASP A 301 24.58 6.96 -7.03
CA ASP A 301 24.31 7.99 -8.03
C ASP A 301 25.59 8.24 -8.84
N ASP A 302 25.46 8.53 -10.14
CA ASP A 302 26.62 8.91 -10.95
C ASP A 302 27.31 10.14 -10.33
N PRO A 303 28.65 10.19 -10.28
CA PRO A 303 29.35 11.38 -9.83
C PRO A 303 28.88 12.56 -10.69
N LEU A 304 28.47 13.65 -10.03
CA LEU A 304 28.15 14.90 -10.71
C LEU A 304 29.30 15.22 -11.66
N PRO A 305 29.04 15.61 -12.93
CA PRO A 305 30.11 16.03 -13.81
C PRO A 305 30.91 17.12 -13.09
N LEU A 306 32.24 16.94 -13.03
CA LEU A 306 33.13 17.94 -12.47
C LEU A 306 32.78 19.28 -13.12
N PRO A 307 32.68 20.38 -12.35
CA PRO A 307 32.47 21.70 -12.92
C PRO A 307 33.63 21.96 -13.91
N GLY A 308 33.29 22.03 -15.19
CA GLY A 308 34.19 22.38 -16.28
C GLY A 308 34.46 23.87 -16.34
#